data_AF-A0A162WNS9-F1
#
_entry.id   AF-A0A162WNS9-F1
#
_cell.length_a   1.000
_cell.length_b   1.000
_cell.length_c   1.000
_cell.angle_alpha   90.00
_cell.angle_beta   90.00
_cell.angle_gamma   90.00
#
_symmetry.space_group_name_H-M   'P 1'
#
loop_
_entity.id
_entity.type
_entity.pdbx_description
1 polymer ?
#
loop_
_entity_poly.entity_id
_entity_poly.type
_entity_poly.pdbx_seq_one_letter_code
_entity_poly.pdbx_strand_id
1 'polypeptide(L)'
;MTCFARSTLALRRQFTSKASLRITDKDGLPLSATWSVRSLLENDHQTMSDEQFKSLFRLAQLRAPSSADAFEKLKKDVNQLSAFVGPIQRHEYGTIKPLSHIWQERIGMELRQDKPKNDPEEVRGRALLKEAKQISGHFYMVRGSLPSSDS
;
A
#
# COMPACT_ATOMS: atom_id res chain seq x y z
N MET A 1 15.03 -8.03 51.16
CA MET A 1 15.89 -8.07 49.97
C MET A 1 15.57 -9.32 49.19
N THR A 2 14.88 -9.21 48.04
CA THR A 2 15.02 -10.15 46.90
C THR A 2 14.39 -9.51 45.67
N CYS A 3 15.21 -9.37 44.62
CA CYS A 3 14.88 -8.78 43.34
C CYS A 3 14.18 -9.81 42.45
N PHE A 4 13.08 -9.43 41.78
CA PHE A 4 12.54 -10.18 40.64
C PHE A 4 12.93 -9.47 39.34
N ALA A 5 14.03 -9.93 38.72
CA ALA A 5 14.37 -9.55 37.36
C ALA A 5 13.47 -10.33 36.39
N ARG A 6 12.46 -9.67 35.80
CA ARG A 6 11.72 -10.22 34.66
C ARG A 6 12.53 -9.99 33.39
N SER A 7 13.28 -11.01 33.00
CA SER A 7 13.91 -11.11 31.68
C SER A 7 12.82 -11.13 30.60
N THR A 8 12.68 -10.02 29.87
CA THR A 8 11.88 -9.97 28.64
C THR A 8 12.66 -10.65 27.52
N LEU A 9 12.40 -11.94 27.32
CA LEU A 9 12.86 -12.66 26.12
C LEU A 9 12.14 -12.09 24.90
N ALA A 10 12.80 -11.18 24.20
CA ALA A 10 12.41 -10.78 22.85
C ALA A 10 12.43 -12.02 21.96
N LEU A 11 11.25 -12.49 21.55
CA LEU A 11 11.10 -13.58 20.59
C LEU A 11 11.56 -13.04 19.22
N ARG A 12 12.86 -13.09 18.99
CA ARG A 12 13.50 -12.80 17.71
C ARG A 12 12.93 -13.81 16.72
N ARG A 13 12.01 -13.39 15.86
CA ARG A 13 11.57 -14.18 14.70
C ARG A 13 12.79 -14.38 13.80
N GLN A 14 13.54 -15.42 14.09
CA GLN A 14 14.46 -15.98 13.12
C GLN A 14 13.58 -16.49 11.99
N PHE A 15 13.74 -15.92 10.80
CA PHE A 15 13.42 -16.66 9.60
C PHE A 15 14.32 -17.89 9.65
N THR A 16 13.80 -18.99 10.20
CA THR A 16 14.37 -20.30 9.95
C THR A 16 14.11 -20.53 8.48
N SER A 17 15.04 -20.07 7.64
CA SER A 17 15.40 -20.84 6.47
C SER A 17 15.60 -22.24 7.01
N LYS A 18 14.59 -23.10 6.86
CA LYS A 18 14.89 -24.51 6.78
C LYS A 18 15.79 -24.59 5.56
N ALA A 19 17.10 -24.47 5.80
CA ALA A 19 18.09 -24.99 4.92
C ALA A 19 17.74 -26.47 4.83
N SER A 20 16.84 -26.80 3.90
CA SER A 20 16.95 -28.05 3.18
C SER A 20 18.43 -28.10 2.85
N LEU A 21 19.13 -29.04 3.46
CA LEU A 21 20.50 -29.40 3.15
C LEU A 21 20.51 -29.76 1.66
N ARG A 22 20.52 -28.74 0.80
CA ARG A 22 20.58 -28.92 -0.64
C ARG A 22 22.00 -29.36 -0.87
N ILE A 23 22.14 -30.56 -1.40
CA ILE A 23 23.45 -31.13 -1.72
C ILE A 23 24.03 -30.25 -2.83
N THR A 24 24.94 -29.37 -2.45
CA THR A 24 25.67 -28.47 -3.34
C THR A 24 27.04 -29.04 -3.62
N ASP A 25 27.57 -28.83 -4.83
CA ASP A 25 28.96 -29.13 -5.13
C ASP A 25 29.92 -28.23 -4.33
N LYS A 26 31.23 -28.49 -4.42
CA LYS A 26 32.31 -27.69 -3.83
C LYS A 26 32.25 -26.21 -4.23
N ASP A 27 31.69 -25.92 -5.40
CA ASP A 27 31.51 -24.56 -5.93
C ASP A 27 30.16 -23.93 -5.56
N GLY A 28 29.33 -24.60 -4.74
CA GLY A 28 28.04 -24.07 -4.27
C GLY A 28 26.89 -24.20 -5.28
N LEU A 29 27.10 -24.91 -6.38
CA LEU A 29 26.06 -25.19 -7.38
C LEU A 29 25.15 -26.35 -6.94
N PRO A 30 23.83 -26.29 -7.21
CA PRO A 30 22.92 -27.38 -6.87
C PRO A 30 23.18 -28.60 -7.76
N LEU A 31 23.30 -29.79 -7.15
CA LEU A 31 23.55 -31.04 -7.88
C LEU A 31 22.33 -31.56 -8.66
N SER A 32 21.14 -31.08 -8.33
CA SER A 32 19.88 -31.41 -9.02
C SER A 32 19.23 -30.14 -9.55
N ALA A 33 18.49 -30.26 -10.66
CA ALA A 33 17.69 -29.16 -11.19
C ALA A 33 16.77 -28.59 -10.10
N THR A 34 16.93 -27.31 -9.78
CA THR A 34 16.04 -26.58 -8.88
C THR A 34 15.07 -25.73 -9.69
N TRP A 35 13.86 -25.56 -9.17
CA TRP A 35 12.91 -24.61 -9.76
C TRP A 35 13.51 -23.22 -9.88
N SER A 36 13.25 -22.59 -11.02
CA SER A 36 13.58 -21.18 -11.23
C SER A 36 12.56 -20.30 -10.48
N VAL A 37 12.95 -19.07 -10.14
CA VAL A 37 12.00 -18.09 -9.59
C VAL A 37 10.85 -17.83 -10.57
N ARG A 38 11.11 -17.89 -11.88
CA ARG A 38 10.10 -17.72 -12.92
C ARG A 38 9.04 -18.82 -12.89
N SER A 39 9.44 -20.07 -12.68
CA SER A 39 8.49 -21.19 -12.53
C SER A 39 7.70 -21.15 -11.23
N LEU A 40 8.19 -20.41 -10.21
CA LEU A 40 7.44 -20.23 -8.96
C LEU A 40 6.40 -19.10 -9.08
N LEU A 41 6.69 -18.09 -9.89
CA LEU A 41 5.84 -16.91 -10.11
C LEU A 41 4.95 -17.05 -11.36
N GLU A 42 4.48 -18.27 -11.65
CA GLU A 42 3.55 -18.48 -12.76
C GLU A 42 2.28 -17.63 -12.56
N ASN A 43 2.13 -16.66 -13.44
CA ASN A 43 1.10 -15.63 -13.38
C ASN A 43 -0.23 -16.22 -13.90
N ASP A 44 -1.25 -16.27 -13.04
CA ASP A 44 -2.62 -16.41 -13.56
C ASP A 44 -3.04 -15.10 -14.23
N HIS A 45 -3.43 -15.20 -15.49
CA HIS A 45 -3.87 -14.06 -16.27
C HIS A 45 -5.34 -13.74 -15.97
N GLN A 46 -5.61 -13.10 -14.83
CA GLN A 46 -6.92 -12.49 -14.62
C GLN A 46 -6.96 -11.12 -15.31
N THR A 47 -7.77 -11.01 -16.37
CA THR A 47 -7.93 -9.79 -17.14
C THR A 47 -9.09 -8.96 -16.59
N MET A 48 -8.83 -7.68 -16.29
CA MET A 48 -9.84 -6.74 -15.82
C MET A 48 -10.76 -6.29 -16.97
N SER A 49 -12.06 -6.12 -16.70
CA SER A 49 -13.01 -5.56 -17.67
C SER A 49 -12.83 -4.05 -17.83
N ASP A 50 -13.28 -3.50 -18.97
CA ASP A 50 -13.17 -2.05 -19.22
C ASP A 50 -13.98 -1.22 -18.22
N GLU A 51 -15.10 -1.74 -17.75
CA GLU A 51 -15.94 -1.09 -16.75
C GLU A 51 -15.23 -1.00 -15.39
N GLN A 52 -14.59 -2.10 -14.97
CA GLN A 52 -13.79 -2.13 -13.75
C GLN A 52 -12.62 -1.15 -13.86
N PHE A 53 -11.94 -1.15 -15.01
CA PHE A 53 -10.82 -0.26 -15.25
C PHE A 53 -11.25 1.23 -15.25
N LYS A 54 -12.38 1.57 -15.89
CA LYS A 54 -12.98 2.92 -15.81
C LYS A 54 -13.39 3.30 -14.39
N SER A 55 -13.89 2.35 -13.61
CA SER A 55 -14.25 2.57 -12.21
C SER A 55 -13.04 2.96 -11.35
N LEU A 56 -11.86 2.38 -11.60
CA LEU A 56 -10.62 2.74 -10.91
C LEU A 56 -10.26 4.22 -11.11
N PHE A 57 -10.42 4.77 -12.31
CA PHE A 57 -10.20 6.20 -12.55
C PHE A 57 -11.14 7.08 -11.73
N ARG A 58 -12.41 6.69 -11.64
CA ARG A 58 -13.40 7.40 -10.82
C ARG A 58 -13.04 7.36 -9.33
N LEU A 59 -12.62 6.20 -8.82
CA LEU A 59 -12.22 6.04 -7.41
C LEU A 59 -10.95 6.82 -7.07
N ALA A 60 -9.98 6.81 -7.98
CA ALA A 60 -8.73 7.56 -7.83
C ALA A 60 -8.87 9.06 -8.15
N GLN A 61 -10.04 9.51 -8.59
CA GLN A 61 -10.30 10.87 -9.09
C GLN A 61 -9.33 11.29 -10.21
N LEU A 62 -8.89 10.33 -11.01
CA LEU A 62 -8.01 10.54 -12.15
C LEU A 62 -8.82 10.69 -13.44
N ARG A 63 -8.31 11.49 -14.38
CA ARG A 63 -8.88 11.56 -15.72
C ARG A 63 -8.37 10.37 -16.54
N ALA A 64 -9.29 9.68 -17.22
CA ALA A 64 -8.93 8.63 -18.15
C ALA A 64 -8.09 9.22 -19.30
N PRO A 65 -7.11 8.46 -19.84
CA PRO A 65 -6.32 8.90 -20.98
C PRO A 65 -7.22 9.11 -22.21
N SER A 66 -6.94 10.16 -22.98
CA SER A 66 -7.75 10.53 -24.15
C SER A 66 -7.51 9.65 -25.37
N SER A 67 -6.35 8.99 -25.46
CA SER A 67 -6.02 8.08 -26.56
C SER A 67 -6.31 6.62 -26.21
N ALA A 68 -6.91 5.90 -27.15
CA ALA A 68 -7.23 4.48 -27.00
C ALA A 68 -5.95 3.63 -26.77
N ASP A 69 -4.86 3.94 -27.47
CA ASP A 69 -3.59 3.22 -27.32
C ASP A 69 -3.00 3.35 -25.91
N ALA A 70 -3.10 4.53 -25.30
CA ALA A 70 -2.62 4.74 -23.94
C ALA A 70 -3.52 4.04 -22.91
N PHE A 71 -4.83 3.99 -23.18
CA PHE A 71 -5.79 3.26 -22.37
C PHE A 71 -5.47 1.76 -22.35
N GLU A 72 -5.27 1.14 -23.51
CA GLU A 72 -4.96 -0.29 -23.62
C GLU A 72 -3.59 -0.65 -23.03
N LYS A 73 -2.57 0.20 -23.25
CA LYS A 73 -1.24 0.01 -22.63
C LYS A 73 -1.32 0.03 -21.12
N LEU A 74 -1.99 1.03 -20.55
CA LEU A 74 -2.14 1.15 -19.10
C LEU A 74 -2.97 0.00 -18.52
N LYS A 75 -4.03 -0.41 -19.22
CA LYS A 75 -4.84 -1.58 -18.83
C LYS A 75 -3.99 -2.85 -18.81
N LYS A 76 -3.12 -3.04 -19.82
CA LYS A 76 -2.17 -4.16 -19.87
C LYS A 76 -1.20 -4.11 -18.68
N ASP A 77 -0.63 -2.95 -18.39
CA ASP A 77 0.32 -2.78 -17.28
C ASP A 77 -0.33 -3.08 -15.92
N VAL A 78 -1.55 -2.60 -15.71
CA VAL A 78 -2.35 -2.86 -14.49
C VAL A 78 -2.68 -4.35 -14.38
N ASN A 79 -3.05 -5.02 -15.48
CA ASN A 79 -3.29 -6.45 -15.50
C ASN A 79 -2.01 -7.27 -15.20
N GLN A 80 -0.84 -6.78 -15.61
CA GLN A 80 0.43 -7.43 -15.27
C GLN A 80 0.74 -7.29 -13.78
N LEU A 81 0.50 -6.10 -13.21
CA LEU A 81 0.67 -5.85 -11.78
C LEU A 81 -0.30 -6.66 -10.93
N SER A 82 -1.57 -6.79 -11.34
CA SER A 82 -2.54 -7.62 -10.63
C SER A 82 -2.17 -9.10 -10.68
N ALA A 83 -1.72 -9.59 -11.83
CA ALA A 83 -1.26 -10.97 -11.99
C ALA A 83 -0.07 -11.29 -11.06
N PHE A 84 0.87 -10.34 -10.89
CA PHE A 84 2.01 -10.49 -9.98
C PHE A 84 1.60 -10.63 -8.50
N VAL A 85 0.45 -10.08 -8.10
CA VAL A 85 -0.07 -10.20 -6.73
C VAL A 85 -0.82 -11.53 -6.51
N GLY A 86 -1.24 -12.21 -7.58
CA GLY A 86 -1.96 -13.48 -7.51
C GLY A 86 -1.28 -14.57 -6.65
N PRO A 87 0.04 -14.81 -6.78
CA PRO A 87 0.77 -15.77 -5.93
C PRO A 87 0.68 -15.47 -4.44
N ILE A 88 0.59 -14.19 -4.05
CA ILE A 88 0.40 -13.78 -2.65
C ILE A 88 -0.96 -14.25 -2.15
N GLN A 89 -2.01 -14.14 -2.97
CA GLN A 89 -3.38 -14.54 -2.58
C GLN A 89 -3.53 -16.05 -2.42
N ARG A 90 -2.78 -16.86 -3.19
CA ARG A 90 -2.80 -18.33 -3.07
C ARG A 90 -2.15 -18.85 -1.79
N HIS A 91 -1.36 -18.02 -1.11
CA HIS A 91 -0.70 -18.45 0.12
C HIS A 91 -1.72 -18.54 1.27
N GLU A 92 -1.74 -19.66 1.99
CA GLU A 92 -2.65 -19.87 3.12
C GLU A 92 -2.17 -19.10 4.35
N TYR A 93 -2.82 -17.97 4.62
CA TYR A 93 -2.60 -17.18 5.84
C TYR A 93 -3.53 -17.66 6.96
N GLY A 94 -3.25 -18.80 7.60
CA GLY A 94 -4.13 -19.44 8.59
C GLY A 94 -4.90 -18.52 9.56
N THR A 95 -4.39 -18.28 10.78
CA THR A 95 -5.03 -17.37 11.78
C THR A 95 -4.10 -16.21 12.13
N ILE A 96 -3.37 -15.70 11.14
CA ILE A 96 -2.42 -14.61 11.35
C ILE A 96 -3.17 -13.28 11.22
N LYS A 97 -3.15 -12.46 12.27
CA LYS A 97 -3.70 -11.10 12.20
C LYS A 97 -2.85 -10.25 11.25
N PRO A 98 -3.48 -9.45 10.36
CA PRO A 98 -2.75 -8.58 9.45
C PRO A 98 -1.97 -7.53 10.25
N LEU A 99 -0.77 -7.23 9.78
CA LEU A 99 0.06 -6.19 10.37
C LEU A 99 -0.42 -4.82 9.88
N SER A 100 -1.09 -4.04 10.74
CA SER A 100 -1.56 -2.69 10.43
C SER A 100 -0.49 -1.62 10.64
N HIS A 101 0.38 -1.82 11.62
CA HIS A 101 1.44 -0.88 12.00
C HIS A 101 2.75 -1.62 12.25
N ILE A 102 3.87 -0.99 11.91
CA ILE A 102 5.21 -1.54 12.19
C ILE A 102 5.45 -1.58 13.71
N TRP A 103 4.98 -0.54 14.41
CA TRP A 103 5.08 -0.44 15.86
C TRP A 103 3.95 -1.22 16.53
N GLN A 104 4.25 -1.83 17.68
CA GLN A 104 3.21 -2.45 18.49
C GLN A 104 2.23 -1.37 18.95
N GLU A 105 0.94 -1.75 19.05
CA GLU A 105 -0.09 -0.85 19.56
C GLU A 105 0.39 -0.20 20.88
N ARG A 106 0.25 1.13 20.97
CA ARG A 106 0.62 1.98 22.12
C ARG A 106 2.10 2.35 22.25
N ILE A 107 3.02 1.80 21.45
CA ILE A 107 4.41 2.30 21.43
C ILE A 107 4.44 3.65 20.68
N GLY A 108 4.87 4.70 21.37
CA GLY A 108 5.07 6.03 20.77
C GLY A 108 3.78 6.81 20.47
N MET A 109 2.63 6.35 20.95
CA MET A 109 1.38 7.11 20.81
C MET A 109 1.21 8.07 21.98
N GLU A 110 1.71 9.30 21.82
CA GLU A 110 1.38 10.40 22.71
C GLU A 110 -0.02 10.92 22.37
N LEU A 111 -0.93 10.90 23.34
CA LEU A 111 -2.26 11.46 23.15
C LEU A 111 -2.14 12.97 22.99
N ARG A 112 -2.74 13.51 21.92
CA ARG A 112 -2.85 14.96 21.75
C ARG A 112 -3.61 15.53 22.95
N GLN A 113 -2.93 16.40 23.71
CA GLN A 113 -3.58 17.14 24.80
C GLN A 113 -4.62 18.10 24.22
N ASP A 114 -5.82 18.12 24.79
CA ASP A 114 -6.90 19.04 24.41
C ASP A 114 -6.68 20.43 25.01
N LYS A 115 -5.55 21.03 24.68
CA LYS A 115 -5.23 22.41 25.04
C LYS A 115 -5.50 23.29 23.82
N PRO A 116 -6.14 24.46 23.99
CA PRO A 116 -6.28 25.41 22.90
C PRO A 116 -4.87 25.81 22.46
N LYS A 117 -4.49 25.42 21.24
CA LYS A 117 -3.27 25.95 20.63
C LYS A 117 -3.50 27.46 20.50
N ASN A 118 -2.71 28.27 21.19
CA ASN A 118 -2.61 29.71 20.99
C ASN A 118 -1.19 30.02 20.52
N ASP A 119 -0.72 29.25 19.53
CA ASP A 119 0.62 29.41 19.00
C ASP A 119 0.62 30.59 18.02
N PRO A 120 1.33 31.70 18.31
CA PRO A 120 1.29 32.91 17.49
C PRO A 120 1.89 32.71 16.09
N GLU A 121 2.70 31.66 15.88
CA GLU A 121 3.30 31.32 14.58
C GLU A 121 2.43 30.41 13.70
N GLU A 122 1.36 29.82 14.24
CA GLU A 122 0.52 28.90 13.46
C GLU A 122 -0.33 29.68 12.45
N VAL A 123 -0.07 29.46 11.16
CA VAL A 123 -0.78 30.12 10.05
C VAL A 123 -2.27 29.72 10.09
N ARG A 124 -3.15 30.66 10.45
CA ARG A 124 -4.59 30.40 10.62
C ARG A 124 -5.45 31.13 9.61
N GLY A 125 -6.59 30.50 9.31
CA GLY A 125 -7.70 31.10 8.58
C GLY A 125 -7.29 31.64 7.21
N ARG A 126 -7.49 32.93 6.99
CA ARG A 126 -7.30 33.60 5.69
C ARG A 126 -5.86 33.56 5.19
N ALA A 127 -4.88 33.38 6.07
CA ALA A 127 -3.48 33.26 5.65
C ALA A 127 -3.23 31.98 4.81
N LEU A 128 -4.06 30.94 4.97
CA LEU A 128 -4.02 29.71 4.16
C LEU A 128 -4.49 29.93 2.72
N LEU A 129 -5.16 31.05 2.43
CA LEU A 129 -5.63 31.39 1.09
C LEU A 129 -4.50 31.97 0.21
N LYS A 130 -3.34 32.31 0.79
CA LYS A 130 -2.19 32.84 0.03
C LYS A 130 -1.65 31.83 -0.98
N GLU A 131 -1.65 30.55 -0.61
CA GLU A 131 -1.18 29.44 -1.47
C GLU A 131 -2.28 28.89 -2.39
N ALA A 132 -3.50 29.45 -2.31
CA ALA A 132 -4.63 28.95 -3.09
C ALA A 132 -4.53 29.40 -4.54
N LYS A 133 -4.59 28.44 -5.47
CA LYS A 133 -4.57 28.73 -6.92
C LYS A 133 -5.77 29.56 -7.39
N GLN A 134 -6.93 29.39 -6.76
CA GLN A 134 -8.17 30.07 -7.11
C GLN A 134 -8.96 30.42 -5.84
N ILE A 135 -9.31 31.69 -5.70
CA ILE A 135 -10.08 32.22 -4.58
C ILE A 135 -11.23 33.07 -5.11
N SER A 136 -12.35 33.05 -4.40
CA SER A 136 -13.45 33.98 -4.59
C SER A 136 -13.78 34.62 -3.24
N GLY A 137 -13.44 35.90 -3.09
CA GLY A 137 -13.55 36.61 -1.82
C GLY A 137 -12.71 35.97 -0.72
N HIS A 138 -13.39 35.29 0.22
CA HIS A 138 -12.76 34.64 1.39
C HIS A 138 -12.83 33.11 1.35
N PHE A 139 -13.14 32.53 0.19
CA PHE A 139 -13.33 31.09 0.04
C PHE A 139 -12.48 30.52 -1.09
N TYR A 140 -12.12 29.24 -0.96
CA TYR A 140 -11.54 28.47 -2.05
C TYR A 140 -12.57 28.31 -3.16
N MET A 141 -12.16 28.60 -4.39
CA MET A 141 -13.02 28.42 -5.56
C MET A 141 -12.73 27.06 -6.18
N VAL A 142 -13.74 26.19 -6.17
CA VAL A 142 -13.71 24.89 -6.86
C VAL A 142 -14.64 24.98 -8.06
N ARG A 143 -14.14 24.59 -9.23
CA ARG A 143 -14.97 24.49 -10.44
C ARG A 143 -15.90 23.29 -10.29
N GLY A 144 -17.13 23.55 -9.87
CA GLY A 144 -18.18 22.54 -9.84
C GLY A 144 -18.92 22.46 -11.18
N SER A 145 -19.39 21.26 -11.50
CA SER A 145 -20.55 21.05 -12.37
C SER A 145 -21.68 20.56 -11.48
N LEU A 146 -22.85 21.19 -11.55
CA LEU A 146 -24.06 20.63 -10.90
C LEU A 146 -24.29 19.22 -11.48
N PRO A 147 -24.67 18.23 -10.65
CA PRO A 147 -25.06 16.93 -11.17
C PRO A 147 -26.25 17.14 -12.12
N SER A 148 -26.13 16.65 -13.36
CA SER A 148 -27.22 16.61 -14.33
C SER A 148 -28.37 15.82 -13.71
N SER A 149 -29.45 16.52 -13.40
CA SER A 149 -30.70 15.97 -12.88
C SER A 149 -31.46 15.28 -14.02
N ASP A 150 -30.91 14.21 -14.58
CA ASP A 150 -31.64 13.33 -15.48
C ASP A 150 -32.10 12.12 -14.67
N SER A 151 -33.42 12.11 -14.44
CA SER A 151 -34.18 11.02 -13.82
C SER A 151 -34.60 10.00 -14.86
#